data_AF-A0A1V3WRQ9-F1
#
_entry.id   AF-A0A1V3WRQ9-F1
#
_cell.length_a   1.000
_cell.length_b   1.000
_cell.length_c   1.000
_cell.angle_alpha   90.00
_cell.angle_beta   90.00
_cell.angle_gamma   90.00
#
_symmetry.space_group_name_H-M   'P 1'
#
loop_
_entity.id
_entity.type
_entity.pdbx_description
1 polymer ?
#
loop_
_entity_poly.entity_id
_entity_poly.type
_entity_poly.pdbx_seq_one_letter_code
_entity_poly.pdbx_strand_id
1 'polypeptide(L)' 'MQKLFAGCFVTRRGGRIVGYYALSTGAVSHADCTGKFRRNMPDPMPVILLSRLSIDRKHQRRGLGENLFRDAVARSV' A
#
# COMPACT_ATOMS: atom_id res chain seq x y z
N MET A 1 -1.94 -16.39 -1.07
CA MET A 1 -1.31 -15.10 -1.38
C MET A 1 0.20 -15.19 -1.11
N GLN A 2 1.04 -15.29 -2.15
CA GLN A 2 2.50 -15.21 -2.01
C GLN A 2 2.93 -13.74 -1.98
N LYS A 3 3.78 -13.33 -1.03
CA LYS A 3 4.39 -11.99 -0.95
C LYS A 3 5.83 -12.06 -1.43
N LEU A 4 6.19 -11.27 -2.45
CA LEU A 4 7.58 -11.01 -2.81
C LEU A 4 7.89 -9.54 -2.49
N PHE A 5 9.03 -9.31 -1.82
CA PHE A 5 9.67 -8.02 -1.54
C PHE A 5 8.81 -6.87 -0.97
N ALA A 6 9.20 -6.34 0.20
CA ALA A 6 8.53 -5.20 0.82
C ALA A 6 9.41 -3.94 0.78
N GLY A 7 8.95 -2.89 0.08
CA GLY A 7 9.54 -1.56 0.14
C GLY A 7 8.87 -0.73 1.25
N CYS A 8 9.66 -0.16 2.15
CA CYS A 8 9.17 0.70 3.24
C CYS A 8 9.60 2.16 3.02
N PHE A 9 8.63 3.06 3.08
CA PHE A 9 8.83 4.48 2.86
C PHE A 9 8.45 5.23 4.12
N VAL A 10 9.30 6.18 4.53
CA VAL A 10 9.15 6.90 5.79
C VAL A 10 9.12 8.41 5.54
N THR A 11 8.24 9.11 6.25
CA THR A 11 8.26 10.57 6.33
C THR A 11 8.95 10.99 7.60
N ARG A 12 9.95 11.85 7.46
CA ARG A 12 10.70 12.43 8.58
C ARG A 12 10.37 13.90 8.76
N ARG A 13 10.26 14.34 10.02
CA ARG A 13 10.16 15.75 10.39
C ARG A 13 11.07 16.01 11.59
N GLY A 14 12.03 16.93 11.43
CA GLY A 14 13.02 17.22 12.49
C GLY A 14 13.79 15.98 12.95
N GLY A 15 14.20 15.10 12.02
CA GLY A 15 14.91 13.86 12.32
C GLY A 15 14.06 12.71 12.87
N ARG A 16 12.78 12.95 13.22
CA ARG A 16 11.88 11.91 13.73
C ARG A 16 10.97 11.37 12.62
N ILE A 17 10.75 10.06 12.61
CA ILE A 17 9.76 9.44 11.73
C ILE A 17 8.36 9.78 12.26
N VAL A 18 7.53 10.39 11.42
CA VAL A 18 6.17 10.83 11.77
C VAL A 18 5.09 10.06 11.02
N GLY A 19 5.48 9.21 10.07
CA GLY A 19 4.58 8.32 9.36
C GLY A 19 5.37 7.42 8.41
N TYR A 20 4.76 6.31 8.01
CA TYR A 20 5.35 5.39 7.06
C TYR A 20 4.27 4.54 6.37
N TYR A 21 4.64 3.98 5.24
CA TYR A 21 3.87 2.94 4.56
C TYR A 21 4.79 1.87 3.97
N ALA A 22 4.23 0.68 3.73
CA ALA A 22 4.95 -0.44 3.16
C ALA A 22 4.17 -1.06 2.00
N LEU A 23 4.82 -1.18 0.85
CA LEU A 23 4.29 -1.81 -0.36
C LEU A 23 4.95 -3.17 -0.57
N SER A 24 4.18 -4.15 -1.04
CA SER A 24 4.71 -5.46 -1.47
C SER A 24 4.04 -5.91 -2.75
N THR A 25 4.75 -6.66 -3.59
CA THR A 25 4.14 -7.29 -4.77
C THR A 25 3.56 -8.64 -4.39
N GLY A 26 2.46 -9.00 -5.05
CA GLY A 26 1.79 -10.28 -4.85
C GLY A 26 0.82 -10.61 -5.96
N ALA A 27 0.14 -11.74 -5.79
CA ALA A 27 -0.90 -12.19 -6.69
C ALA A 27 -2.09 -12.74 -5.90
N VAL A 28 -3.30 -12.50 -6.40
CA VAL A 28 -4.56 -12.95 -5.81
C VAL A 28 -5.26 -13.88 -6.79
N SER A 29 -5.75 -15.02 -6.27
CA SER A 29 -6.47 -15.98 -7.10
C SER A 29 -7.81 -15.42 -7.51
N HIS A 30 -8.37 -15.91 -8.63
CA HIS A 30 -9.75 -15.57 -8.96
C HIS A 30 -10.69 -15.91 -7.81
N ALA A 31 -10.57 -17.07 -7.15
CA ALA A 31 -11.46 -17.49 -6.06
C ALA A 31 -11.61 -16.44 -4.93
N ASP A 32 -10.58 -15.63 -4.68
CA ASP A 32 -10.53 -14.62 -3.61
C ASP A 32 -10.99 -13.21 -4.07
N CYS A 33 -11.19 -12.97 -5.37
CA CYS A 33 -11.55 -11.66 -5.93
C CYS A 33 -13.08 -11.46 -6.04
N THR A 34 -13.60 -10.23 -6.04
CA THR A 34 -15.03 -10.02 -6.39
C THR A 34 -15.23 -10.05 -7.91
N GLY A 35 -16.43 -10.42 -8.37
CA GLY A 35 -16.70 -10.67 -9.80
C GLY A 35 -16.39 -9.50 -10.74
N LYS A 36 -16.46 -8.26 -10.26
CA LYS A 36 -16.08 -7.06 -11.04
C LYS A 36 -14.58 -7.01 -11.37
N PHE A 37 -13.73 -7.55 -10.49
CA PHE A 37 -12.28 -7.57 -10.69
C PHE A 37 -11.82 -8.76 -11.54
N ARG A 38 -12.57 -9.87 -11.57
CA ARG A 38 -12.17 -11.09 -12.31
C ARG A 38 -12.40 -11.00 -13.83
N ARG A 39 -13.32 -10.14 -14.28
CA ARG A 39 -13.75 -10.13 -15.69
C ARG A 39 -12.58 -9.71 -16.59
N ASN A 40 -12.20 -10.57 -17.53
CA ASN A 40 -11.09 -10.37 -18.48
C ASN A 40 -9.69 -10.21 -17.83
N MET A 41 -9.48 -10.74 -16.62
CA MET A 41 -8.20 -10.68 -15.93
C MET A 41 -7.51 -12.05 -15.88
N PRO A 42 -6.16 -12.10 -15.85
CA PRO A 42 -5.41 -13.35 -15.69
C PRO A 42 -5.58 -13.93 -14.27
N ASP A 43 -5.52 -15.26 -14.16
CA ASP A 43 -5.52 -15.97 -12.88
C ASP A 43 -4.13 -16.61 -12.64
N PRO A 44 -3.38 -16.22 -11.61
CA PRO A 44 -3.72 -15.24 -10.57
C PRO A 44 -3.51 -13.78 -11.02
N MET A 45 -4.34 -12.87 -10.50
CA MET A 45 -4.28 -11.45 -10.82
C MET A 45 -3.09 -10.79 -10.09
N PRO A 46 -2.20 -10.06 -10.79
CA PRO A 46 -1.11 -9.35 -10.14
C PRO A 46 -1.65 -8.15 -9.34
N VAL A 47 -1.14 -7.97 -8.12
CA VAL A 47 -1.55 -6.88 -7.23
C VAL A 47 -0.35 -6.29 -6.49
N ILE A 48 -0.50 -5.03 -6.10
CA ILE A 48 0.39 -4.38 -5.12
C ILE A 48 -0.38 -4.24 -3.81
N LEU A 49 0.22 -4.76 -2.73
CA LEU A 49 -0.36 -4.71 -1.40
C LEU A 49 0.18 -3.51 -0.63
N LEU A 50 -0.70 -2.59 -0.25
CA LEU A 50 -0.45 -1.65 0.83
C LEU A 50 -0.52 -2.39 2.17
N SER A 51 0.59 -3.01 2.56
CA SER A 51 0.67 -3.90 3.71
C SER A 51 0.57 -3.18 5.05
N ARG A 52 1.00 -1.92 5.09
CA ARG A 52 0.89 -1.07 6.27
C ARG A 52 0.87 0.40 5.87
N LEU A 53 0.09 1.19 6.60
CA LEU A 53 0.10 2.64 6.60
C LEU A 53 -0.11 3.09 8.04
N SER A 54 0.79 3.92 8.57
CA SER A 54 0.72 4.35 9.96
C SER A 54 1.29 5.75 10.13
N ILE A 55 0.68 6.52 11.02
CA ILE A 55 1.00 7.94 11.26
C ILE A 55 1.14 8.14 12.77
N ASP A 56 2.16 8.87 13.18
CA ASP A 56 2.36 9.27 14.56
C ASP A 56 1.11 10.01 15.09
N ARG A 57 0.67 9.68 16.31
CA ARG A 57 -0.59 10.20 16.88
C ARG A 57 -0.64 11.72 16.96
N LYS A 58 0.51 12.39 17.17
CA LYS A 58 0.58 13.86 17.24
C LYS A 58 0.44 14.53 15.87
N HIS A 59 0.60 13.75 14.79
CA HIS A 59 0.57 14.21 13.40
C HIS A 59 -0.67 13.73 12.63
N GLN A 60 -1.55 12.97 13.27
CA GLN A 60 -2.83 12.54 12.69
C GLN A 60 -3.80 13.70 12.49
N ARG A 61 -4.79 13.51 11.61
CA ARG A 61 -5.83 14.50 11.26
C ARG A 61 -5.32 15.83 10.70
N ARG A 62 -4.11 15.81 10.11
CA ARG A 62 -3.47 16.96 9.45
C ARG A 62 -3.20 16.71 7.95
N GLY A 63 -3.94 15.80 7.33
CA GLY A 63 -3.74 15.41 5.92
C GLY A 63 -2.52 14.53 5.63
N LEU A 64 -1.64 14.28 6.61
CA LEU A 64 -0.42 13.48 6.40
C LEU A 64 -0.72 12.05 5.91
N GLY A 65 -1.79 11.42 6.42
CA GLY A 65 -2.18 10.08 5.99
C GLY A 65 -2.63 10.01 4.55
N GLU A 66 -3.41 11.00 4.12
CA GLU A 66 -3.88 11.12 2.75
C GLU A 66 -2.71 11.37 1.79
N ASN A 67 -1.77 12.25 2.17
CA ASN A 67 -0.58 12.50 1.38
C ASN A 67 0.31 11.25 1.25
N LEU A 68 0.50 10.51 2.34
CA LEU A 68 1.23 9.24 2.31
C LEU A 68 0.52 8.20 1.43
N PHE A 69 -0.80 8.10 1.50
CA PHE A 69 -1.56 7.19 0.67
C PHE A 69 -1.49 7.57 -0.82
N ARG A 70 -1.60 8.86 -1.14
CA ARG A 70 -1.43 9.35 -2.52
C ARG A 70 -0.04 9.04 -3.07
N ASP A 71 1.02 9.26 -2.28
CA ASP A 71 2.39 8.91 -2.66
C ASP A 71 2.54 7.39 -2.87
N ALA A 72 1.92 6.57 -2.02
CA ALA A 72 1.92 5.11 -2.18
C ALA A 72 1.24 4.66 -3.49
N VAL A 73 0.09 5.24 -3.84
CA VAL A 73 -0.62 4.95 -5.10
C VAL A 73 0.18 5.42 -6.32
N ALA A 74 0.83 6.59 -6.24
CA ALA A 74 1.67 7.10 -7.32
C ALA A 74 2.89 6.20 -7.60
N ARG A 75 3.31 5.36 -6.64
CA ARG A 75 4.43 4.42 -6.78
C ARG A 75 4.00 2.99 -7.12
N SER A 76 2.70 2.72 -7.20
CA SER A 76 2.16 1.39 -7.50
C SER A 76 1.88 1.17 -8.99
N VAL A 77 2.53 1.95 -9.87
CA VAL A 77 2.38 1.89 -11.33
C VAL A 77 3.73 1.71 -12.00
#